data_AF-A0A146LI72-F1
#
_entry.id   AF-A0A146LI72-F1
#
_cell.length_a   1.000
_cell.length_b   1.000
_cell.length_c   1.000
_cell.angle_alpha   90.00
_cell.angle_beta   90.00
_cell.angle_gamma   90.00
#
_symmetry.space_group_name_H-M   'P 1'
#
loop_
_entity.id
_entity.type
_entity.pdbx_description
1 polymer ?
#
loop_
_entity_poly.entity_id
_entity_poly.type
_entity_poly.pdbx_seq_one_letter_code
_entity_poly.pdbx_strand_id
1 'polypeptide(L)'
;NMIFSMIVDIVGGLAVAFVLDYITRDNKSHVFGVMAAKTEELLEFIKYMIKWLMGSPAGLKLNYPLNYILGNFFLYNIYLWWTFLGLIRPLLEVGFNAFLKLGFLGIGLQIAILADMFSLVTFHLYCIYIYAARLYEFQIKGILSLSKIFLGRKRNPEPDKVDSCPYSTEQLFVGTVCFTVLLFLLPTTLVYYVVFTLIRLGFICFGGILTRARFLLQILPLYSSVIWMVYPRLIITTTKLVPVCGLTSAGIVTLIAQPEVSSWFDTMSMCVPGILHKPKNVNWKAIVENVLSGKLVYPV
;
A
#
# COMPACT_ATOMS: atom_id res chain seq x y z
N ASN A 1 7.92 -29.24 9.79
CA ASN A 1 7.18 -28.01 9.46
C ASN A 1 7.74 -27.29 8.23
N MET A 2 9.00 -26.82 8.24
CA MET A 2 9.60 -26.10 7.11
C MET A 2 9.57 -26.87 5.78
N ILE A 3 10.04 -28.11 5.74
CA ILE A 3 10.03 -28.95 4.52
C ILE A 3 8.61 -29.12 3.98
N PHE A 4 7.64 -29.39 4.85
CA PHE A 4 6.24 -29.54 4.45
C PHE A 4 5.66 -28.25 3.90
N SER A 5 5.97 -27.10 4.52
CA SER A 5 5.58 -25.78 4.02
C SER A 5 6.20 -25.48 2.65
N MET A 6 7.48 -25.83 2.44
CA MET A 6 8.13 -25.73 1.11
C MET A 6 7.44 -26.59 0.04
N ILE A 7 7.09 -27.84 0.38
CA ILE A 7 6.37 -28.72 -0.55
C ILE A 7 5.01 -28.11 -0.91
N VAL A 8 4.25 -27.63 0.08
CA VAL A 8 2.96 -26.99 -0.16
C VAL A 8 3.10 -25.71 -0.98
N ASP A 9 4.14 -24.91 -0.73
CA ASP A 9 4.42 -23.69 -1.50
C ASP A 9 4.71 -24.02 -2.97
N ILE A 10 5.56 -25.01 -3.25
CA ILE A 10 5.87 -25.49 -4.61
C ILE A 10 4.63 -26.08 -5.30
N VAL A 11 3.89 -26.95 -4.62
CA VAL A 11 2.66 -27.56 -5.17
C VAL A 11 1.62 -26.49 -5.46
N GLY A 12 1.46 -25.50 -4.57
CA GLY A 12 0.60 -24.35 -4.78
C GLY A 12 1.01 -23.52 -5.99
N GLY A 13 2.32 -23.26 -6.15
CA GLY A 13 2.85 -22.52 -7.29
C GLY A 13 2.64 -23.23 -8.62
N LEU A 14 2.85 -24.55 -8.65
CA LEU A 14 2.57 -25.41 -9.80
C LEU A 14 1.07 -25.49 -10.10
N ALA A 15 0.21 -25.59 -9.09
CA ALA A 15 -1.24 -25.61 -9.27
C ALA A 15 -1.74 -24.31 -9.88
N VAL A 16 -1.28 -23.15 -9.39
CA VAL A 16 -1.60 -21.83 -9.97
C VAL A 16 -1.08 -21.73 -11.40
N ALA A 17 0.17 -22.13 -11.65
CA ALA A 17 0.75 -22.11 -12.99
C ALA A 17 -0.03 -23.01 -13.96
N PHE A 18 -0.44 -24.20 -13.52
CA PHE A 18 -1.25 -25.13 -14.32
C PHE A 18 -2.64 -24.57 -14.62
N VAL A 19 -3.32 -23.98 -13.63
CA VAL A 19 -4.63 -23.35 -13.83
C VAL A 19 -4.52 -22.18 -14.82
N LEU A 20 -3.50 -21.33 -14.67
CA LEU A 20 -3.28 -20.21 -15.57
C LEU A 20 -2.86 -20.67 -16.97
N ASP A 21 -2.02 -21.69 -17.09
CA ASP A 21 -1.66 -22.29 -18.38
C ASP A 21 -2.89 -22.91 -19.04
N TYR A 22 -3.72 -23.65 -18.30
CA TYR A 22 -4.99 -24.21 -18.80
C TYR A 22 -5.94 -23.12 -19.32
N ILE A 23 -6.13 -22.02 -18.57
CA ILE A 23 -6.95 -20.89 -19.01
C ILE A 23 -6.36 -20.22 -20.26
N THR A 24 -5.03 -20.20 -20.40
CA THR A 24 -4.34 -19.50 -21.51
C THR A 24 -4.01 -20.40 -22.70
N ARG A 25 -4.20 -21.72 -22.59
CA ARG A 25 -3.70 -22.74 -23.53
C ARG A 25 -4.27 -22.60 -24.94
N ASP A 26 -5.57 -22.38 -25.04
CA ASP A 26 -6.25 -22.35 -26.34
C ASP A 26 -6.28 -20.95 -26.98
N ASN A 27 -6.00 -19.88 -26.22
CA ASN A 27 -6.01 -18.50 -26.74
C ASN A 27 -5.18 -17.53 -25.88
N LYS A 28 -3.84 -17.65 -25.91
CA LYS A 28 -2.95 -16.70 -25.21
C LYS A 28 -3.23 -15.24 -25.60
N SER A 29 -3.48 -14.99 -26.90
CA SER A 29 -3.84 -13.67 -27.42
C SER A 29 -5.13 -13.13 -26.81
N HIS A 30 -6.12 -13.99 -26.53
CA HIS A 30 -7.38 -13.58 -25.91
C HIS A 30 -7.19 -13.17 -24.45
N VAL A 31 -6.37 -13.87 -23.67
CA VAL A 31 -6.12 -13.48 -22.26
C VAL A 31 -5.42 -12.12 -22.17
N PHE A 32 -4.42 -11.87 -23.02
CA PHE A 32 -3.82 -10.53 -23.11
C PHE A 32 -4.81 -9.49 -23.64
N GLY A 33 -5.71 -9.87 -24.54
CA GLY A 33 -6.81 -9.02 -25.01
C GLY A 33 -7.76 -8.63 -23.89
N VAL A 34 -8.19 -9.59 -23.06
CA VAL A 34 -9.04 -9.37 -21.90
C VAL A 34 -8.34 -8.49 -20.86
N MET A 35 -7.06 -8.74 -20.58
CA MET A 35 -6.29 -7.93 -19.63
C MET A 35 -6.07 -6.50 -20.15
N ALA A 36 -5.83 -6.35 -21.45
CA ALA A 36 -5.78 -5.04 -22.09
C ALA A 36 -7.13 -4.31 -22.01
N ALA A 37 -8.24 -5.00 -22.29
CA ALA A 37 -9.59 -4.43 -22.17
C ALA A 37 -9.92 -3.99 -20.73
N LYS A 38 -9.52 -4.77 -19.72
CA LYS A 38 -9.67 -4.38 -18.32
C LYS A 38 -8.78 -3.22 -17.91
N THR A 39 -7.58 -3.15 -18.47
CA THR A 39 -6.69 -2.00 -18.29
C THR A 39 -7.29 -0.75 -18.93
N GLU A 40 -7.86 -0.87 -20.12
CA GLU A 40 -8.53 0.22 -20.84
C GLU A 40 -9.76 0.71 -20.08
N GLU A 41 -10.60 -0.18 -19.57
CA GLU A 41 -11.76 0.15 -18.72
C GLU A 41 -11.34 0.96 -17.48
N LEU A 42 -10.26 0.54 -16.81
CA LEU A 42 -9.71 1.25 -15.66
C LEU A 42 -9.16 2.64 -16.04
N LEU A 43 -8.49 2.74 -17.19
CA LEU A 43 -7.98 4.02 -17.69
C LEU A 43 -9.13 4.97 -18.06
N GLU A 44 -10.19 4.48 -18.69
CA GLU A 44 -11.38 5.27 -19.00
C GLU A 44 -12.09 5.75 -17.73
N PHE A 45 -12.17 4.91 -16.70
CA PHE A 45 -12.67 5.34 -15.39
C PHE A 45 -11.86 6.51 -14.80
N ILE A 46 -10.53 6.44 -14.85
CA ILE A 46 -9.66 7.52 -14.35
C ILE A 46 -9.81 8.78 -15.21
N LYS A 47 -9.87 8.65 -16.54
CA LYS A 47 -10.12 9.78 -17.45
C LYS A 47 -11.46 10.45 -17.17
N TYR A 48 -12.51 9.65 -16.97
CA TYR A 48 -13.83 10.14 -16.59
C TYR A 48 -13.78 10.90 -15.27
N MET A 49 -13.12 10.35 -14.25
CA MET A 49 -12.95 11.01 -12.96
C MET A 49 -12.22 12.36 -13.09
N ILE A 50 -11.16 12.45 -13.91
CA ILE A 50 -10.47 13.73 -14.16
C ILE A 50 -11.39 14.71 -14.90
N LYS A 51 -12.15 14.27 -15.90
CA LYS A 51 -13.14 15.12 -16.58
C LYS A 51 -14.24 15.61 -15.63
N TRP A 52 -14.65 14.77 -14.68
CA TRP A 52 -15.57 15.15 -13.61
C TRP A 52 -14.97 16.22 -12.68
N LEU A 53 -13.69 16.11 -12.34
CA LEU A 53 -12.94 17.16 -11.62
C LEU A 53 -12.84 18.48 -12.41
N MET A 54 -12.66 18.41 -13.73
CA MET A 54 -12.60 19.58 -14.62
C MET A 54 -13.93 20.34 -14.71
N GLY A 55 -15.05 19.70 -14.42
CA GLY A 55 -16.38 20.31 -14.37
C GLY A 55 -16.66 21.02 -13.05
N SER A 56 -17.66 20.53 -12.32
CA SER A 56 -18.02 21.01 -10.98
C SER A 56 -18.15 19.81 -10.03
N PRO A 57 -17.03 19.33 -9.47
CA PRO A 57 -17.06 18.17 -8.58
C PRO A 57 -17.87 18.51 -7.33
N ALA A 58 -18.91 17.70 -7.06
CA ALA A 58 -19.83 17.89 -5.93
C ALA A 58 -20.45 19.31 -5.85
N GLY A 59 -20.64 19.99 -6.99
CA GLY A 59 -21.17 21.36 -7.05
C GLY A 59 -20.17 22.45 -6.63
N LEU A 60 -18.91 22.09 -6.37
CA LEU A 60 -17.86 23.06 -6.04
C LEU A 60 -17.44 23.80 -7.33
N LYS A 61 -17.46 25.13 -7.28
CA LYS A 61 -16.98 25.97 -8.38
C LYS A 61 -15.48 26.17 -8.27
N LEU A 62 -14.73 25.36 -9.02
CA LEU A 62 -13.28 25.44 -9.07
C LEU A 62 -12.79 26.59 -9.97
N ASN A 63 -11.53 26.99 -9.80
CA ASN A 63 -10.91 28.01 -10.65
C ASN A 63 -10.71 27.44 -12.06
N TYR A 64 -11.45 27.96 -13.03
CA TYR A 64 -11.50 27.40 -14.39
C TYR A 64 -10.14 27.31 -15.09
N PRO A 65 -9.30 28.38 -15.14
CA PRO A 65 -7.99 28.29 -15.80
C PRO A 65 -7.07 27.23 -15.20
N LEU A 66 -6.95 27.19 -13.87
CA LEU A 66 -6.12 26.21 -13.20
C LEU A 66 -6.67 24.79 -13.37
N ASN A 67 -7.98 24.62 -13.23
CA ASN A 67 -8.65 23.33 -13.39
C ASN A 67 -8.45 22.76 -14.80
N TYR A 68 -8.55 23.61 -15.82
CA TYR A 68 -8.30 23.23 -17.21
C TYR A 68 -6.86 22.77 -17.45
N ILE A 69 -5.87 23.53 -16.97
CA ILE A 69 -4.44 23.17 -17.14
C ILE A 69 -4.13 21.86 -16.40
N LEU A 70 -4.57 21.74 -15.16
CA LEU A 70 -4.27 20.58 -14.32
C LEU A 70 -4.93 19.30 -14.84
N GLY A 71 -6.20 19.38 -15.25
CA GLY A 71 -6.92 18.27 -15.86
C GLY A 71 -6.26 17.78 -17.15
N ASN A 72 -5.92 18.70 -18.07
CA ASN A 72 -5.23 18.34 -19.31
C ASN A 72 -3.85 17.74 -19.05
N PHE A 73 -3.09 18.28 -18.09
CA PHE A 73 -1.80 17.73 -17.69
C PHE A 73 -1.91 16.27 -17.20
N PHE A 74 -2.88 15.97 -16.34
CA PHE A 74 -3.08 14.60 -15.86
C PHE A 74 -3.62 13.65 -16.92
N LEU A 75 -4.55 14.10 -17.78
CA LEU A 75 -5.02 13.32 -18.91
C LEU A 75 -3.88 12.97 -19.88
N TYR A 76 -2.96 13.92 -20.13
CA TYR A 76 -1.79 13.68 -20.95
C TYR A 76 -0.85 12.61 -20.37
N ASN A 77 -0.61 12.63 -19.05
CA ASN A 77 0.18 11.59 -18.38
C ASN A 77 -0.44 10.18 -18.55
N ILE A 78 -1.77 10.08 -18.48
CA ILE A 78 -2.49 8.82 -18.71
C ILE A 78 -2.35 8.36 -20.16
N TYR A 79 -2.48 9.28 -21.12
CA TYR A 79 -2.30 8.98 -22.54
C TYR A 79 -0.88 8.49 -22.86
N LEU A 80 0.13 9.14 -22.28
CA LEU A 80 1.53 8.73 -22.42
C LEU A 80 1.73 7.31 -21.87
N TRP A 81 1.18 7.02 -20.68
CA TRP A 81 1.26 5.68 -20.09
C TRP A 81 0.59 4.62 -20.96
N TRP A 82 -0.60 4.90 -21.51
CA TRP A 82 -1.27 3.98 -22.42
C TRP A 82 -0.44 3.67 -23.67
N THR A 83 0.15 4.71 -24.27
CA THR A 83 1.03 4.57 -25.44
C THR A 83 2.26 3.73 -25.09
N PHE A 84 2.86 3.97 -23.92
CA PHE A 84 3.98 3.20 -23.40
C PHE A 84 3.62 1.73 -23.18
N LEU A 85 2.47 1.42 -22.55
CA LEU A 85 1.98 0.06 -22.37
C LEU A 85 1.79 -0.67 -23.71
N GLY A 86 1.29 0.03 -24.73
CA GLY A 86 1.20 -0.51 -26.09
C GLY A 86 2.57 -0.90 -26.65
N LEU A 87 3.59 -0.07 -26.41
CA LEU A 87 4.96 -0.32 -26.89
C LEU A 87 5.65 -1.47 -26.14
N ILE A 88 5.43 -1.62 -24.83
CA ILE A 88 6.03 -2.70 -24.03
C ILE A 88 5.23 -4.00 -24.01
N ARG A 89 4.05 -4.04 -24.66
CA ARG A 89 3.20 -5.22 -24.75
C ARG A 89 3.94 -6.53 -25.07
N PRO A 90 4.84 -6.64 -26.08
CA PRO A 90 5.55 -7.89 -26.33
C PRO A 90 6.44 -8.32 -25.16
N LEU A 91 7.04 -7.38 -24.44
CA LEU A 91 7.84 -7.68 -23.25
C LEU A 91 6.97 -8.19 -22.10
N LEU A 92 5.76 -7.65 -21.93
CA LEU A 92 4.79 -8.13 -20.96
C LEU A 92 4.35 -9.58 -21.27
N GLU A 93 4.18 -9.92 -22.54
CA GLU A 93 3.85 -11.29 -22.96
C GLU A 93 4.98 -12.28 -22.64
N VAL A 94 6.24 -11.88 -22.90
CA VAL A 94 7.42 -12.69 -22.51
C VAL A 94 7.50 -12.82 -20.99
N GLY A 95 7.29 -11.73 -20.25
CA GLY A 95 7.29 -11.70 -18.79
C GLY A 95 6.24 -12.63 -18.18
N PHE A 96 5.03 -12.65 -18.73
CA PHE A 96 3.97 -13.56 -18.28
C PHE A 96 4.31 -15.04 -18.54
N ASN A 97 4.87 -15.36 -19.71
CA ASN A 97 5.32 -16.74 -19.97
C ASN A 97 6.45 -17.15 -19.00
N ALA A 98 7.35 -16.22 -18.65
CA ALA A 98 8.35 -16.47 -17.62
C ALA A 98 7.71 -16.68 -16.23
N PHE A 99 6.71 -15.87 -15.87
CA PHE A 99 5.95 -16.01 -14.62
C PHE A 99 5.30 -17.39 -14.47
N LEU A 100 4.68 -17.92 -15.53
CA LEU A 100 4.12 -19.28 -15.52
C LEU A 100 5.21 -20.34 -15.27
N LYS A 101 6.35 -20.22 -15.95
CA LYS A 101 7.48 -21.14 -15.76
C LYS A 101 8.08 -21.05 -14.35
N LEU A 102 8.10 -19.88 -13.73
CA LEU A 102 8.63 -19.69 -12.37
C LEU A 102 7.72 -20.28 -11.28
N GLY A 103 6.55 -20.83 -11.61
CA GLY A 103 5.66 -21.46 -10.64
C GLY A 103 6.27 -22.63 -9.87
N PHE A 104 7.29 -23.31 -10.41
CA PHE A 104 8.00 -24.37 -9.67
C PHE A 104 8.76 -23.86 -8.43
N LEU A 105 9.06 -22.56 -8.36
CA LEU A 105 9.72 -21.95 -7.21
C LEU A 105 8.75 -21.61 -6.06
N GLY A 106 7.45 -21.83 -6.27
CA GLY A 106 6.42 -21.72 -5.24
C GLY A 106 5.48 -20.51 -5.37
N ILE A 107 4.32 -20.60 -4.71
CA ILE A 107 3.28 -19.59 -4.75
C ILE A 107 3.72 -18.28 -4.05
N GLY A 108 4.57 -18.37 -3.03
CA GLY A 108 5.14 -17.20 -2.36
C GLY A 108 5.91 -16.28 -3.32
N LEU A 109 6.66 -16.86 -4.27
CA LEU A 109 7.37 -16.09 -5.29
C LEU A 109 6.39 -15.47 -6.31
N GLN A 110 5.38 -16.23 -6.74
CA GLN A 110 4.36 -15.72 -7.66
C GLN A 110 3.61 -14.52 -7.06
N ILE A 111 3.26 -14.55 -5.77
CA ILE A 111 2.62 -13.42 -5.08
C ILE A 111 3.56 -12.21 -5.01
N ALA A 112 4.86 -12.42 -4.81
CA ALA A 112 5.84 -11.34 -4.81
C ALA A 112 5.96 -10.68 -6.19
N ILE A 113 6.09 -11.47 -7.26
CA ILE A 113 6.13 -10.95 -8.63
C ILE A 113 4.82 -10.22 -8.97
N LEU A 114 3.67 -10.74 -8.55
CA LEU A 114 2.38 -10.08 -8.76
C LEU A 114 2.31 -8.72 -8.05
N ALA A 115 2.84 -8.60 -6.84
CA ALA A 115 2.90 -7.34 -6.10
C ALA A 115 3.81 -6.31 -6.82
N ASP A 116 4.95 -6.76 -7.34
CA ASP A 116 5.86 -5.91 -8.11
C ASP A 116 5.22 -5.44 -9.43
N MET A 117 4.57 -6.35 -10.15
CA MET A 117 3.81 -6.03 -11.37
C MET A 117 2.70 -5.01 -11.09
N PHE A 118 1.96 -5.18 -9.99
CA PHE A 118 0.94 -4.22 -9.57
C PHE A 118 1.54 -2.82 -9.31
N SER A 119 2.69 -2.76 -8.64
CA SER A 119 3.41 -1.49 -8.41
C SER A 119 3.85 -0.83 -9.72
N LEU A 120 4.31 -1.61 -10.70
CA LEU A 120 4.69 -1.10 -12.02
C LEU A 120 3.50 -0.58 -12.81
N VAL A 121 2.39 -1.33 -12.85
CA VAL A 121 1.17 -0.93 -13.58
C VAL A 121 0.59 0.36 -13.00
N THR A 122 0.61 0.52 -11.68
CA THR A 122 0.09 1.70 -10.98
C THR A 122 1.07 2.87 -10.89
N PHE A 123 2.28 2.74 -11.48
CA PHE A 123 3.34 3.75 -11.40
C PHE A 123 2.91 5.13 -11.93
N HIS A 124 2.22 5.19 -13.06
CA HIS A 124 1.72 6.45 -13.64
C HIS A 124 0.82 7.23 -12.68
N LEU A 125 -0.02 6.54 -11.91
CA LEU A 125 -0.89 7.14 -10.90
C LEU A 125 -0.12 7.61 -9.68
N TYR A 126 0.98 6.91 -9.33
CA TYR A 126 1.90 7.39 -8.32
C TYR A 126 2.57 8.70 -8.76
N CYS A 127 3.00 8.82 -10.01
CA CYS A 127 3.55 10.09 -10.55
C CYS A 127 2.52 11.23 -10.48
N ILE A 128 1.28 10.98 -10.91
CA ILE A 128 0.18 11.97 -10.83
C ILE A 128 -0.06 12.41 -9.39
N TYR A 129 -0.09 11.46 -8.44
CA TYR A 129 -0.19 11.76 -7.01
C TYR A 129 0.97 12.64 -6.52
N ILE A 130 2.22 12.35 -6.90
CA ILE A 130 3.38 13.17 -6.52
C ILE A 130 3.20 14.60 -7.01
N TYR A 131 2.81 14.80 -8.28
CA TYR A 131 2.59 16.14 -8.83
C TYR A 131 1.50 16.90 -8.06
N ALA A 132 0.37 16.25 -7.77
CA ALA A 132 -0.71 16.85 -7.00
C ALA A 132 -0.26 17.22 -5.56
N ALA A 133 0.45 16.30 -4.89
CA ALA A 133 0.96 16.52 -3.53
C ALA A 133 1.97 17.67 -3.48
N ARG A 134 2.92 17.73 -4.42
CA ARG A 134 3.91 18.82 -4.49
C ARG A 134 3.28 20.16 -4.81
N LEU A 135 2.28 20.19 -5.68
CA LEU A 135 1.55 21.41 -5.99
C LEU A 135 0.78 21.93 -4.77
N TYR A 136 0.10 21.04 -4.04
CA TYR A 136 -0.58 21.37 -2.80
C TYR A 136 0.38 21.86 -1.71
N GLU A 137 1.49 21.13 -1.48
CA GLU A 137 2.55 21.51 -0.54
C GLU A 137 3.12 22.89 -0.86
N PHE A 138 3.39 23.16 -2.15
CA PHE A 138 3.86 24.46 -2.62
C PHE A 138 2.86 25.57 -2.31
N GLN A 139 1.57 25.36 -2.57
CA GLN A 139 0.55 26.36 -2.29
C GLN A 139 0.38 26.64 -0.79
N ILE A 140 0.33 25.61 0.05
CA ILE A 140 0.22 25.79 1.51
C ILE A 140 1.44 26.55 2.05
N LYS A 141 2.66 26.18 1.65
CA LYS A 141 3.88 26.90 2.05
C LYS A 141 3.88 28.34 1.54
N GLY A 142 3.41 28.58 0.32
CA GLY A 142 3.25 29.91 -0.27
C GLY A 142 2.29 30.78 0.54
N ILE A 143 1.10 30.26 0.86
CA ILE A 143 0.08 30.95 1.66
C ILE A 143 0.60 31.25 3.07
N LEU A 144 1.26 30.29 3.73
CA LEU A 144 1.84 30.48 5.06
C LEU A 144 3.00 31.48 5.08
N SER A 145 3.73 31.60 3.97
CA SER A 145 4.79 32.60 3.83
C SER A 145 4.20 34.00 3.61
N LEU A 146 3.27 34.13 2.66
CA LEU A 146 2.64 35.39 2.30
C LEU A 146 1.71 35.93 3.40
N SER A 147 1.08 35.06 4.19
CA SER A 147 0.26 35.49 5.33
C SER A 147 1.07 36.26 6.37
N LYS A 148 2.36 35.94 6.53
CA LYS A 148 3.26 36.69 7.43
C LYS A 148 3.54 38.09 6.89
N ILE A 149 3.78 38.21 5.58
CA ILE A 149 3.97 39.50 4.90
C ILE A 149 2.70 40.35 5.02
N PHE A 150 1.53 39.76 4.77
CA PHE A 150 0.23 40.42 4.92
C PHE A 150 -0.02 40.95 6.34
N LEU A 151 0.42 40.20 7.36
CA LEU A 151 0.32 40.59 8.77
C LEU A 151 1.47 41.51 9.26
N GLY A 152 2.41 41.90 8.38
CA GLY A 152 3.57 42.73 8.75
C GLY A 152 4.60 42.02 9.63
N ARG A 153 4.60 40.68 9.62
CA ARG A 153 5.43 39.83 10.49
C ARG A 153 6.59 39.21 9.71
N LYS A 154 7.79 39.20 10.29
CA LYS A 154 8.98 38.53 9.78
C LYS A 154 9.38 37.41 10.73
N ARG A 155 9.76 36.25 10.19
CA ARG A 155 10.32 35.15 10.99
C ARG A 155 11.70 35.56 11.49
N ASN A 156 11.90 35.58 12.80
CA ASN A 156 13.23 35.77 13.39
C ASN A 156 14.03 34.46 13.26
N PRO A 157 15.35 34.51 12.96
CA PRO A 157 16.23 33.34 13.05
C PRO A 157 16.26 32.70 14.45
N GLU A 158 16.04 33.49 15.50
CA GLU A 158 15.91 33.02 16.88
C GLU A 158 14.59 32.25 17.07
N PRO A 159 14.60 31.01 17.62
CA PRO A 159 13.40 30.21 17.84
C PRO A 159 12.34 30.99 18.65
N ASP A 160 11.05 30.80 18.31
CA ASP A 160 9.89 31.40 18.98
C ASP A 160 9.74 32.93 18.95
N LYS A 161 10.58 33.65 18.18
CA LYS A 161 10.49 35.10 18.03
C LYS A 161 9.95 35.51 16.65
N VAL A 162 9.06 36.49 16.63
CA VAL A 162 8.47 37.06 15.41
C VAL A 162 8.64 38.56 15.49
N ASP A 163 9.38 39.14 14.54
CA ASP A 163 9.64 40.58 14.51
C ASP A 163 8.59 41.28 13.65
N SER A 164 8.17 42.48 14.05
CA SER A 164 7.47 43.39 13.14
C SER A 164 8.47 43.96 12.14
N CYS A 165 8.13 43.94 10.86
CA CYS A 165 8.98 44.49 9.81
C CYS A 165 8.22 45.62 9.09
N PRO A 166 8.81 46.81 8.95
CA PRO A 166 8.19 47.89 8.19
C PRO A 166 8.32 47.58 6.69
N TYR A 167 7.37 46.81 6.15
CA TYR A 167 7.23 46.61 4.72
C TYR A 167 6.76 47.91 4.04
N SER A 168 7.27 48.19 2.84
CA SER A 168 6.76 49.32 2.05
C SER A 168 5.34 49.04 1.57
N THR A 169 4.61 50.10 1.22
CA THR A 169 3.24 50.02 0.69
C THR A 169 3.14 49.13 -0.54
N GLU A 170 4.14 49.20 -1.42
CA GLU A 170 4.22 48.42 -2.67
C GLU A 170 4.43 46.93 -2.37
N GLN A 171 5.31 46.62 -1.41
CA GLN A 171 5.59 45.24 -1.00
C GLN A 171 4.35 44.58 -0.37
N LEU A 172 3.64 45.32 0.49
CA LEU A 172 2.41 44.83 1.10
C LEU A 172 1.31 44.62 0.04
N PHE A 173 1.20 45.53 -0.92
CA PHE A 173 0.25 45.39 -2.04
C PHE A 173 0.50 44.13 -2.86
N VAL A 174 1.73 43.92 -3.34
CA VAL A 174 2.10 42.71 -4.10
C VAL A 174 1.89 41.44 -3.27
N GLY A 175 2.30 41.44 -2.00
CA GLY A 175 2.10 40.32 -1.09
C GLY A 175 0.62 39.96 -0.91
N THR A 176 -0.24 40.96 -0.78
CA THR A 176 -1.70 40.80 -0.65
C THR A 176 -2.33 40.23 -1.92
N VAL A 177 -1.94 40.73 -3.09
CA VAL A 177 -2.44 40.22 -4.38
C VAL A 177 -1.99 38.77 -4.60
N CYS A 178 -0.71 38.44 -4.37
CA CYS A 178 -0.24 37.06 -4.48
C CYS A 178 -0.91 36.13 -3.47
N PHE A 179 -1.12 36.59 -2.23
CA PHE A 179 -1.81 35.82 -1.19
C PHE A 179 -3.24 35.48 -1.60
N THR A 180 -4.00 36.50 -2.03
CA THR A 180 -5.40 36.32 -2.45
C THR A 180 -5.52 35.40 -3.66
N VAL A 181 -4.62 35.53 -4.65
CA VAL A 181 -4.57 34.61 -5.81
C VAL A 181 -4.32 33.17 -5.35
N LEU A 182 -3.29 32.91 -4.55
CA LEU A 182 -3.02 31.54 -4.07
C LEU A 182 -4.17 30.97 -3.25
N LEU A 183 -4.79 31.80 -2.39
CA LEU A 183 -5.93 31.40 -1.56
C LEU A 183 -7.14 31.00 -2.43
N PHE A 184 -7.42 31.73 -3.51
CA PHE A 184 -8.51 31.38 -4.43
C PHE A 184 -8.19 30.20 -5.36
N LEU A 185 -6.91 29.89 -5.59
CA LEU A 185 -6.49 28.69 -6.32
C LEU A 185 -6.49 27.42 -5.44
N LEU A 186 -6.36 27.58 -4.12
CA LEU A 186 -6.23 26.47 -3.17
C LEU A 186 -7.36 25.43 -3.23
N PRO A 187 -8.65 25.79 -3.34
CA PRO A 187 -9.72 24.78 -3.42
C PRO A 187 -9.54 23.83 -4.61
N THR A 188 -9.01 24.33 -5.73
CA THR A 188 -8.78 23.53 -6.94
C THR A 188 -7.68 22.51 -6.69
N THR A 189 -6.52 22.93 -6.20
CA THR A 189 -5.41 21.99 -5.94
C THR A 189 -5.73 21.00 -4.82
N LEU A 190 -6.45 21.45 -3.78
CA LEU A 190 -6.87 20.61 -2.67
C LEU A 190 -7.75 19.45 -3.15
N VAL A 191 -8.74 19.70 -4.00
CA VAL A 191 -9.63 18.64 -4.51
C VAL A 191 -8.84 17.59 -5.31
N TYR A 192 -7.96 18.03 -6.22
CA TYR A 192 -7.10 17.09 -6.98
C TYR A 192 -6.16 16.31 -6.06
N TYR A 193 -5.56 16.98 -5.08
CA TYR A 193 -4.71 16.35 -4.08
C TYR A 193 -5.46 15.26 -3.31
N VAL A 194 -6.65 15.56 -2.79
CA VAL A 194 -7.46 14.62 -2.01
C VAL A 194 -7.83 13.40 -2.85
N VAL A 195 -8.36 13.59 -4.07
CA VAL A 195 -8.77 12.47 -4.93
C VAL A 195 -7.59 11.54 -5.25
N PHE A 196 -6.44 12.07 -5.67
CA PHE A 196 -5.29 11.24 -5.98
C PHE A 196 -4.62 10.62 -4.74
N THR A 197 -4.73 11.28 -3.59
CA THR A 197 -4.29 10.69 -2.31
C THR A 197 -5.18 9.49 -1.94
N LEU A 198 -6.50 9.58 -2.11
CA LEU A 198 -7.41 8.45 -1.86
C LEU A 198 -7.08 7.24 -2.74
N ILE A 199 -6.82 7.48 -4.04
CA ILE A 199 -6.37 6.43 -4.97
C ILE A 199 -5.05 5.81 -4.49
N ARG A 200 -4.08 6.65 -4.12
CA ARG A 200 -2.77 6.20 -3.61
C ARG A 200 -2.91 5.33 -2.36
N LEU A 201 -3.76 5.73 -1.41
CA LEU A 201 -4.02 4.95 -0.19
C LEU A 201 -4.68 3.60 -0.53
N GLY A 202 -5.59 3.56 -1.49
CA GLY A 202 -6.17 2.33 -2.01
C GLY A 202 -5.11 1.35 -2.55
N PHE A 203 -4.17 1.84 -3.36
CA PHE A 203 -3.10 1.01 -3.90
C PHE A 203 -2.11 0.53 -2.83
N ILE A 204 -1.73 1.38 -1.87
CA ILE A 204 -0.91 0.96 -0.74
C ILE A 204 -1.63 -0.11 0.08
N CYS A 205 -2.94 0.04 0.30
CA CYS A 205 -3.74 -0.97 0.99
C CYS A 205 -3.71 -2.31 0.27
N PHE A 206 -3.96 -2.32 -1.05
CA PHE A 206 -3.94 -3.54 -1.86
C PHE A 206 -2.55 -4.22 -1.86
N GLY A 207 -1.47 -3.46 -2.08
CA GLY A 207 -0.10 -4.00 -2.01
C GLY A 207 0.25 -4.53 -0.60
N GLY A 208 -0.23 -3.85 0.44
CA GLY A 208 -0.10 -4.31 1.82
C GLY A 208 -0.84 -5.62 2.09
N ILE A 209 -2.03 -5.82 1.49
CA ILE A 209 -2.77 -7.09 1.57
C ILE A 209 -1.97 -8.22 0.92
N LEU A 210 -1.43 -8.02 -0.28
CA LEU A 210 -0.59 -9.02 -0.96
C LEU A 210 0.64 -9.40 -0.13
N THR A 211 1.31 -8.39 0.44
CA THR A 211 2.50 -8.60 1.29
C THR A 211 2.16 -9.38 2.56
N ARG A 212 1.02 -9.07 3.19
CA ARG A 212 0.52 -9.81 4.36
C ARG A 212 0.07 -11.22 4.00
N ALA A 213 -0.59 -11.43 2.86
CA ALA A 213 -0.97 -12.75 2.38
C ALA A 213 0.26 -13.65 2.20
N ARG A 214 1.31 -13.14 1.54
CA ARG A 214 2.60 -13.83 1.41
C ARG A 214 3.21 -14.17 2.78
N PHE A 215 3.23 -13.22 3.70
CA PHE A 215 3.75 -13.43 5.04
C PHE A 215 2.96 -14.49 5.83
N LEU A 216 1.63 -14.47 5.74
CA LEU A 216 0.77 -15.47 6.38
C LEU A 216 1.02 -16.88 5.85
N LEU A 217 1.18 -17.03 4.52
CA LEU A 217 1.52 -18.31 3.90
C LEU A 217 2.86 -18.86 4.43
N GLN A 218 3.84 -17.99 4.66
CA GLN A 218 5.17 -18.38 5.12
C GLN A 218 5.24 -18.79 6.60
N ILE A 219 4.37 -18.23 7.46
CA ILE A 219 4.39 -18.53 8.89
C ILE A 219 3.53 -19.73 9.24
N LEU A 220 2.52 -20.04 8.41
CA LEU A 220 1.54 -21.06 8.75
C LEU A 220 2.22 -22.43 8.94
N PRO A 221 2.16 -23.03 10.14
CA PRO A 221 2.78 -24.30 10.42
C PRO A 221 1.85 -25.40 9.95
N LEU A 222 1.76 -25.54 8.63
CA LEU A 222 0.86 -26.45 7.95
C LEU A 222 1.00 -27.87 8.50
N TYR A 223 2.24 -28.32 8.71
CA TYR A 223 2.50 -29.66 9.25
C TYR A 223 2.00 -29.83 10.68
N SER A 224 2.38 -28.91 11.57
CA SER A 224 1.97 -28.96 12.97
C SER A 224 0.45 -28.80 13.11
N SER A 225 -0.18 -28.03 12.22
CA SER A 225 -1.64 -27.85 12.19
C SER A 225 -2.36 -29.13 11.77
N VAL A 226 -1.84 -29.85 10.76
CA VAL A 226 -2.38 -31.15 10.34
C VAL A 226 -2.25 -32.18 11.46
N ILE A 227 -1.10 -32.26 12.13
CA ILE A 227 -0.92 -33.19 13.25
C ILE A 227 -1.81 -32.80 14.44
N TRP A 228 -1.95 -31.51 14.75
CA TRP A 228 -2.83 -31.05 15.83
C TRP A 228 -4.28 -31.51 15.60
N MET A 229 -4.75 -31.46 14.35
CA MET A 229 -6.09 -31.86 13.98
C MET A 229 -6.30 -33.38 13.99
N VAL A 230 -5.36 -34.16 13.43
CA VAL A 230 -5.53 -35.60 13.23
C VAL A 230 -5.03 -36.41 14.43
N TYR A 231 -3.91 -35.99 15.04
CA TYR A 231 -3.23 -36.68 16.13
C TYR A 231 -2.78 -35.69 17.23
N PRO A 232 -3.71 -35.05 17.96
CA PRO A 232 -3.38 -34.02 18.95
C PRO A 232 -2.42 -34.50 20.05
N ARG A 233 -2.41 -35.81 20.34
CA ARG A 233 -1.51 -36.43 21.34
C ARG A 233 -0.02 -36.39 20.96
N LEU A 234 0.32 -36.15 19.69
CA LEU A 234 1.71 -36.02 19.24
C LEU A 234 2.27 -34.61 19.45
N ILE A 235 1.41 -33.63 19.78
CA ILE A 235 1.79 -32.23 20.01
C ILE A 235 1.56 -31.93 21.49
N ILE A 236 2.46 -32.48 22.30
CA ILE A 236 2.53 -32.18 23.73
C ILE A 236 3.66 -31.17 23.89
N THR A 237 3.32 -29.91 24.14
CA THR A 237 4.30 -28.86 24.43
C THR A 237 4.33 -28.48 25.90
N THR A 238 3.27 -28.78 26.64
CA THR A 238 3.11 -28.46 28.06
C THR A 238 2.80 -29.71 28.87
N THR A 239 3.53 -29.90 29.96
CA THR A 239 3.25 -30.93 30.97
C THR A 239 2.67 -30.27 32.21
N LYS A 240 1.46 -30.68 32.59
CA LYS A 240 0.85 -30.25 33.84
C LYS A 240 1.32 -31.16 34.96
N LEU A 241 1.96 -30.58 35.98
CA LEU A 241 2.33 -31.32 37.19
C LEU A 241 1.13 -31.36 38.12
N VAL A 242 0.55 -32.54 38.29
CA VAL A 242 -0.59 -32.76 39.19
C VAL A 242 -0.07 -33.43 40.46
N PRO A 243 -0.33 -32.88 41.66
CA PRO A 243 0.05 -33.52 42.91
C PRO A 243 -0.78 -34.79 43.11
N VAL A 244 -0.12 -35.87 43.50
CA VAL A 244 -0.80 -37.10 43.90
C VAL A 244 -1.43 -36.86 45.27
N CYS A 245 -2.76 -36.95 45.36
CA CYS A 245 -3.46 -36.82 46.62
C CYS A 245 -3.10 -37.99 47.55
N GLY A 246 -2.24 -37.70 48.53
CA GLY A 246 -1.82 -38.62 49.57
C GLY A 246 -0.54 -38.10 50.21
N LEU A 247 -0.66 -37.41 51.35
CA LEU A 247 0.50 -37.10 52.18
C LEU A 247 1.10 -38.43 52.63
N THR A 248 2.23 -38.83 52.04
CA THR A 248 3.11 -39.75 52.73
C THR A 248 3.54 -39.05 54.01
N SER A 249 3.50 -39.76 55.13
CA SER A 249 3.80 -39.30 56.49
C SER A 249 5.21 -38.72 56.69
N ALA A 250 5.99 -38.56 55.60
CA ALA A 250 7.35 -38.04 55.54
C ALA A 250 7.49 -36.64 54.91
N GLY A 251 6.39 -35.95 54.56
CA GLY A 251 6.45 -34.57 54.00
C GLY A 251 6.91 -34.49 52.54
N ILE A 252 6.93 -35.61 51.81
CA ILE A 252 7.34 -35.68 50.40
C ILE A 252 6.10 -35.47 49.51
N VAL A 253 6.12 -34.42 48.68
CA VAL A 253 5.10 -34.16 47.66
C VAL A 253 5.49 -34.86 46.37
N THR A 254 4.71 -35.86 45.95
CA THR A 254 4.88 -36.55 44.66
C THR A 254 4.05 -35.85 43.60
N LEU A 255 4.69 -35.39 42.53
CA LEU A 255 4.04 -34.77 41.37
C LEU A 255 4.05 -35.74 40.19
N ILE A 256 2.91 -35.92 39.52
CA ILE A 256 2.82 -36.66 38.25
C ILE A 256 2.74 -35.64 37.11
N ALA A 257 3.64 -35.77 36.14
CA ALA A 257 3.56 -35.03 34.90
C ALA A 257 2.51 -35.65 33.97
N GLN A 258 1.39 -34.95 33.76
CA GLN A 258 0.38 -35.32 32.77
C GLN A 258 0.56 -34.47 31.50
N PRO A 259 0.60 -35.07 30.31
CA PRO A 259 0.68 -34.32 29.07
C PRO A 259 -0.63 -33.59 28.80
N GLU A 260 -0.56 -32.28 28.58
CA GLU A 260 -1.71 -31.45 28.20
C GLU A 260 -1.54 -31.00 26.75
N VAL A 261 -2.58 -31.22 25.94
CA VAL A 261 -2.59 -30.78 24.54
C VAL A 261 -2.68 -29.26 24.54
N SER A 262 -1.71 -28.61 23.92
CA SER A 262 -1.70 -27.15 23.84
C SER A 262 -2.71 -26.63 22.82
N SER A 263 -3.09 -25.35 22.98
CA SER A 263 -3.97 -24.71 22.01
C SER A 263 -3.26 -24.59 20.65
N TRP A 264 -4.07 -24.52 19.59
CA TRP A 264 -3.53 -24.33 18.23
C TRP A 264 -2.74 -23.01 18.12
N PHE A 265 -3.18 -21.94 18.78
CA PHE A 265 -2.48 -20.65 18.77
C PHE A 265 -1.13 -20.70 19.47
N ASP A 266 -1.02 -21.43 20.57
CA ASP A 266 0.27 -21.62 21.27
C ASP A 266 1.23 -22.40 20.39
N THR A 267 0.76 -23.50 19.80
CA THR A 267 1.52 -24.31 18.83
C THR A 267 1.98 -23.45 17.64
N MET A 268 1.10 -22.59 17.13
CA MET A 268 1.39 -21.67 16.03
C MET A 268 2.52 -20.72 16.41
N SER A 269 2.43 -20.08 17.58
CA SER A 269 3.42 -19.11 18.05
C SER A 269 4.81 -19.71 18.24
N MET A 270 4.89 -20.98 18.67
CA MET A 270 6.15 -21.70 18.83
C MET A 270 6.75 -22.18 17.51
N CYS A 271 5.93 -22.35 16.46
CA CYS A 271 6.37 -22.84 15.15
C CYS A 271 6.79 -21.74 14.16
N VAL A 272 6.71 -20.45 14.55
CA VAL A 272 7.10 -19.33 13.69
C VAL A 272 8.62 -19.37 13.45
N PRO A 273 9.09 -19.43 12.19
CA PRO A 273 10.53 -19.43 11.91
C PRO A 273 11.18 -18.12 12.35
N GLY A 274 12.27 -18.19 13.14
CA GLY A 274 12.98 -17.00 13.63
C GLY A 274 13.63 -16.13 12.53
N ILE A 275 13.77 -16.67 11.31
CA ILE A 275 14.32 -15.97 10.13
C ILE A 275 13.31 -14.97 9.55
N LEU A 276 12.01 -15.17 9.77
CA LEU A 276 10.96 -14.33 9.22
C LEU A 276 10.71 -13.13 10.14
N HIS A 277 11.10 -11.94 9.69
CA HIS A 277 10.72 -10.71 10.37
C HIS A 277 9.25 -10.38 10.13
N LYS A 278 8.54 -10.07 11.21
CA LYS A 278 7.15 -9.59 11.12
C LYS A 278 7.11 -8.31 10.30
N PRO A 279 6.14 -8.14 9.37
CA PRO A 279 5.97 -6.90 8.64
C PRO A 279 5.79 -5.77 9.65
N LYS A 280 6.44 -4.63 9.35
CA LYS A 280 6.42 -3.47 10.25
C LYS A 280 4.99 -3.04 10.51
N ASN A 281 4.70 -2.65 11.75
CA ASN A 281 3.40 -2.10 12.07
C ASN A 281 3.20 -0.78 11.30
N VAL A 282 2.00 -0.59 10.77
CA VAL A 282 1.64 0.63 10.04
C VAL A 282 1.54 1.77 11.05
N ASN A 283 2.38 2.80 10.89
CA ASN A 283 2.29 4.00 11.70
C ASN A 283 1.21 4.93 11.16
N TRP A 284 -0.04 4.66 11.53
CA TRP A 284 -1.21 5.43 11.09
C TRP A 284 -1.11 6.92 11.40
N LYS A 285 -0.51 7.29 12.54
CA LYS A 285 -0.32 8.70 12.92
C LYS A 285 0.58 9.43 11.91
N ALA A 286 1.71 8.81 11.56
CA ALA A 286 2.64 9.38 10.58
C ALA A 286 2.01 9.49 9.18
N ILE A 287 1.20 8.50 8.77
CA ILE A 287 0.48 8.55 7.48
C ILE A 287 -0.52 9.71 7.47
N VAL A 288 -1.34 9.85 8.51
CA VAL A 288 -2.33 10.93 8.62
C VAL A 288 -1.63 12.29 8.65
N GLU A 289 -0.54 12.43 9.41
CA GLU A 289 0.24 13.67 9.46
C GLU A 289 0.86 14.02 8.10
N ASN A 290 1.39 13.03 7.38
CA ASN A 290 1.93 13.25 6.04
C ASN A 290 0.85 13.66 5.03
N VAL A 291 -0.34 13.04 5.10
CA VAL A 291 -1.48 13.43 4.27
C VAL A 291 -1.96 14.85 4.59
N LEU A 292 -2.09 15.21 5.87
CA LEU A 292 -2.53 16.56 6.26
C LEU A 292 -1.51 17.63 5.87
N SER A 293 -0.21 17.32 5.97
CA SER A 293 0.87 18.25 5.62
C SER A 293 1.21 18.29 4.12
N GLY A 294 0.58 17.46 3.29
CA GLY A 294 0.90 17.36 1.87
C GLY A 294 2.22 16.65 1.55
N LYS A 295 2.86 16.01 2.55
CA LYS A 295 4.06 15.20 2.35
C LYS A 295 3.72 13.90 1.62
N LEU A 296 4.71 13.36 0.90
CA LEU A 296 4.55 12.12 0.16
C LEU A 296 4.34 10.93 1.10
N VAL A 297 3.33 10.11 0.78
CA VAL A 297 3.03 8.86 1.47
C VAL A 297 3.75 7.71 0.77
N TYR A 298 4.73 7.16 1.47
CA TYR A 298 5.48 5.98 1.04
C TYR A 298 4.78 4.69 1.49
N PRO A 299 4.90 3.60 0.72
CA PRO A 299 4.44 2.29 1.16
C PRO A 299 5.28 1.85 2.38
N VAL A 300 4.61 1.26 3.37
CA VAL A 300 5.19 0.77 4.64
C VAL A 300 5.43 -0.72 4.57
#